data_AF-A0AAV3P0T0-F1
#
_entry.id   AF-A0AAV3P0T0-F1
#
_cell.length_a   1.000
_cell.length_b   1.000
_cell.length_c   1.000
_cell.angle_alpha   90.00
_cell.angle_beta   90.00
_cell.angle_gamma   90.00
#
_symmetry.space_group_name_H-M   'P 1'
#
loop_
_entity.id
_entity.type
_entity.pdbx_description
1 polymer ?
#
loop_
_entity_poly.entity_id
_entity_poly.type
_entity_poly.pdbx_seq_one_letter_code
_entity_poly.pdbx_strand_id
1 'polypeptide(L)'
;MRPHTAWGFSKIPVKFKIPTSDNLVPIRLDIEIDGQKFKDAFTWNPSDPDSEIVMFAKRTVKDLKLPPAFVTQIAQSIQSQLTEFRSYDGQDMYTGERVVPIKLDLRVNHTLIKDHFLWDLNNFESDPEEFARSFCKDMGIEDPEVAPAVAVAIREQLYEIAVQSVASARESRMNKKYHRKVSEHVTSSKSGGLAVDLNKLFGNKASVVRKRKDWDVYEPIVDFLSNEEVDALEAKEEKKARSNSSKLSLLSA
;
A
#
# COMPACT_ATOMS: atom_id res chain seq x y z
N MET A 1 -7.24 -42.53 -22.92
CA MET A 1 -7.50 -41.45 -21.95
C MET A 1 -6.15 -40.95 -21.45
N ARG A 2 -5.76 -39.71 -21.78
CA ARG A 2 -4.52 -39.11 -21.26
C ARG A 2 -4.79 -38.64 -19.82
N PRO A 3 -3.88 -38.86 -18.86
CA PRO A 3 -4.05 -38.31 -17.52
C PRO A 3 -3.89 -36.80 -17.61
N HIS A 4 -4.82 -36.06 -17.01
CA HIS A 4 -4.70 -34.62 -16.82
C HIS A 4 -3.44 -34.36 -16.01
N THR A 5 -2.49 -33.65 -16.63
CA THR A 5 -1.31 -33.12 -15.97
C THR A 5 -1.78 -32.24 -14.81
N ALA A 6 -1.37 -32.58 -13.59
CA ALA A 6 -1.54 -31.71 -12.43
C ALA A 6 -1.02 -30.32 -12.80
N TRP A 7 -1.83 -29.29 -12.53
CA TRP A 7 -1.49 -27.89 -12.76
C TRP A 7 -0.18 -27.58 -12.04
N GLY A 8 0.92 -27.61 -12.80
CA GLY A 8 2.23 -27.21 -12.31
C GLY A 8 2.21 -25.70 -12.21
N PHE A 9 1.78 -25.18 -11.06
CA PHE A 9 1.76 -23.75 -10.79
C PHE A 9 3.14 -23.16 -11.09
N SER A 10 3.16 -22.10 -11.90
CA SER A 10 4.37 -21.36 -12.23
C SER A 10 4.98 -20.80 -10.95
N LYS A 11 5.99 -21.48 -10.42
CA LYS A 11 6.93 -20.97 -9.39
C LYS A 11 7.94 -19.99 -10.01
N ILE A 12 7.63 -19.40 -11.17
CA ILE A 12 8.57 -18.58 -11.92
C ILE A 12 8.63 -17.22 -11.22
N PRO A 13 9.81 -16.78 -10.75
CA PRO A 13 9.95 -15.46 -10.19
C PRO A 13 9.66 -14.41 -11.27
N VAL A 14 8.96 -13.36 -10.89
CA VAL A 14 8.79 -12.16 -11.71
C VAL A 14 9.72 -11.06 -11.20
N LYS A 15 10.08 -10.13 -12.07
CA LYS A 15 10.84 -8.95 -11.65
C LYS A 15 9.97 -8.04 -10.81
N PHE A 16 10.59 -7.41 -9.80
CA PHE A 16 9.92 -6.46 -8.93
C PHE A 16 9.21 -5.38 -9.75
N LYS A 17 7.91 -5.27 -9.53
CA LYS A 17 7.06 -4.17 -9.98
C LYS A 17 5.82 -4.17 -9.08
N ILE A 18 5.11 -3.05 -9.03
CA ILE A 18 3.78 -3.05 -8.41
C ILE A 18 2.84 -3.87 -9.32
N PRO A 19 2.02 -4.80 -8.79
CA PRO A 19 1.18 -5.70 -9.57
C PRO A 19 -0.08 -5.00 -10.10
N THR A 20 0.14 -4.02 -10.97
CA THR A 20 -0.85 -3.16 -11.63
C THR A 20 -0.43 -2.91 -13.08
N SER A 21 -1.36 -2.36 -13.87
CA SER A 21 -1.15 -1.97 -15.27
C SER A 21 0.05 -1.02 -15.40
N ASP A 22 0.03 0.05 -14.61
CA ASP A 22 1.10 1.05 -14.55
C ASP A 22 1.96 0.91 -13.29
N ASN A 23 3.27 1.08 -13.45
CA ASN A 23 4.25 1.00 -12.37
C ASN A 23 4.40 2.34 -11.60
N LEU A 24 3.28 2.91 -11.17
CA LEU A 24 3.26 4.15 -10.41
C LEU A 24 3.58 3.91 -8.94
N VAL A 25 4.50 4.70 -8.40
CA VAL A 25 4.95 4.62 -7.00
C VAL A 25 4.05 5.51 -6.14
N PRO A 26 3.42 4.99 -5.06
CA PRO A 26 2.75 5.84 -4.09
C PRO A 26 3.79 6.67 -3.33
N ILE A 27 3.56 7.97 -3.24
CA ILE A 27 4.40 8.95 -2.55
C ILE A 27 3.59 9.56 -1.42
N ARG A 28 4.16 9.61 -0.23
CA ARG A 28 3.57 10.26 0.94
C ARG A 28 4.48 11.36 1.46
N LEU A 29 3.93 12.55 1.66
CA LEU A 29 4.62 13.70 2.23
C LEU A 29 4.05 13.97 3.63
N ASP A 30 4.95 14.12 4.60
CA ASP A 30 4.63 14.61 5.94
C ASP A 30 5.79 15.51 6.38
N ILE A 31 5.68 16.78 6.05
CA ILE A 31 6.76 17.77 6.18
C ILE A 31 6.33 18.83 7.19
N GLU A 32 7.19 19.14 8.15
CA GLU A 32 6.99 20.19 9.13
C GLU A 32 8.22 21.11 9.16
N ILE A 33 8.00 22.41 8.92
CA ILE A 33 9.03 23.46 8.97
C ILE A 33 8.46 24.63 9.76
N ASP A 34 9.15 25.04 10.82
CA ASP A 34 8.79 26.19 11.66
C ASP A 34 7.33 26.16 12.16
N GLY A 35 6.81 24.96 12.45
CA GLY A 35 5.43 24.73 12.91
C GLY A 35 4.36 24.69 11.82
N GLN A 36 4.71 25.00 10.56
CA GLN A 36 3.82 24.79 9.42
C GLN A 36 3.95 23.35 8.93
N LYS A 37 2.82 22.70 8.67
CA LYS A 37 2.77 21.31 8.21
C LYS A 37 2.24 21.23 6.79
N PHE A 38 2.82 20.34 6.00
CA PHE A 38 2.33 19.97 4.68
C PHE A 38 2.26 18.45 4.61
N LYS A 39 1.04 17.93 4.42
CA LYS A 39 0.77 16.51 4.26
C LYS A 39 0.07 16.29 2.94
N ASP A 40 0.53 15.31 2.19
CA ASP A 40 -0.02 14.99 0.88
C ASP A 40 0.28 13.53 0.53
N ALA A 41 -0.53 12.95 -0.34
CA ALA A 41 -0.34 11.59 -0.84
C ALA A 41 -0.80 11.49 -2.29
N PHE A 42 0.09 11.04 -3.17
CA PHE A 42 -0.16 10.96 -4.61
C PHE A 42 0.68 9.83 -5.23
N THR A 43 0.52 9.59 -6.53
CA THR A 43 1.33 8.62 -7.27
C THR A 43 2.34 9.32 -8.17
N TRP A 44 3.52 8.72 -8.35
CA TRP A 44 4.58 9.23 -9.21
C TRP A 44 5.07 8.19 -10.21
N ASN A 45 5.34 8.59 -11.44
CA ASN A 45 5.97 7.71 -12.43
C ASN A 45 7.49 7.65 -12.15
N PRO A 46 8.04 6.49 -11.75
CA PRO A 46 9.45 6.37 -11.38
C PRO A 46 10.42 6.57 -12.55
N SER A 47 9.90 6.58 -13.79
CA SER A 47 10.66 6.86 -15.01
C SER A 47 10.78 8.35 -15.33
N ASP A 48 10.03 9.22 -14.65
CA ASP A 48 10.13 10.67 -14.86
C ASP A 48 11.47 11.21 -14.32
N PRO A 49 12.07 12.22 -14.99
CA PRO A 49 13.35 12.77 -14.58
C PRO A 49 13.23 13.62 -13.31
N ASP A 50 14.32 13.74 -12.55
CA ASP A 50 14.36 14.51 -11.30
C ASP A 50 13.98 15.99 -11.48
N SER A 51 14.10 16.54 -12.70
CA SER A 51 13.64 17.89 -13.02
C SER A 51 12.13 18.06 -12.79
N GLU A 52 11.31 17.04 -13.08
CA GLU A 52 9.87 17.09 -12.85
C GLU A 52 9.54 17.15 -11.36
N ILE A 53 10.30 16.43 -10.52
CA ILE A 53 10.16 16.48 -9.06
C ILE A 53 10.40 17.90 -8.54
N VAL A 54 11.46 18.56 -9.03
CA VAL A 54 11.79 19.93 -8.63
C VAL A 54 10.73 20.92 -9.11
N MET A 55 10.19 20.72 -10.32
CA MET A 55 9.13 21.56 -10.87
C MET A 55 7.82 21.39 -10.10
N PHE A 56 7.44 20.16 -9.76
CA PHE A 56 6.32 19.85 -8.89
C PHE A 56 6.48 20.55 -7.54
N ALA A 57 7.61 20.37 -6.84
CA ALA A 57 7.86 20.98 -5.54
C ALA A 57 7.73 22.52 -5.57
N LYS A 58 8.30 23.17 -6.59
CA LYS A 58 8.17 24.63 -6.78
C LYS A 58 6.72 25.07 -7.01
N ARG A 59 5.97 24.32 -7.83
CA ARG A 59 4.58 24.62 -8.14
C ARG A 59 3.68 24.42 -6.92
N THR A 60 3.82 23.31 -6.21
CA THR A 60 3.08 23.02 -4.97
C THR A 60 3.30 24.09 -3.92
N VAL A 61 4.56 24.50 -3.67
CA VAL A 61 4.87 25.58 -2.73
C VAL A 61 4.26 26.91 -3.14
N LYS A 62 4.26 27.22 -4.44
CA LYS A 62 3.64 28.45 -4.98
C LYS A 62 2.12 28.42 -4.84
N ASP A 63 1.48 27.34 -5.26
CA ASP A 63 0.02 27.19 -5.34
C ASP A 63 -0.59 27.16 -3.93
N LEU A 64 0.07 26.50 -2.98
CA LEU A 64 -0.33 26.41 -1.57
C LEU A 64 0.21 27.56 -0.71
N LYS A 65 0.97 28.50 -1.29
CA LYS A 65 1.58 29.65 -0.59
C LYS A 65 2.43 29.23 0.63
N LEU A 66 3.16 28.12 0.50
CA LEU A 66 4.07 27.62 1.53
C LEU A 66 5.40 28.41 1.54
N PRO A 67 6.15 28.40 2.66
CA PRO A 67 7.49 28.96 2.71
C PRO A 67 8.43 28.32 1.67
N PRO A 68 9.33 29.09 1.03
CA PRO A 68 10.27 28.56 0.03
C PRO A 68 11.14 27.38 0.51
N ALA A 69 11.36 27.26 1.83
CA ALA A 69 12.09 26.16 2.44
C ALA A 69 11.44 24.77 2.17
N PHE A 70 10.12 24.72 1.92
CA PHE A 70 9.43 23.47 1.59
C PHE A 70 9.86 22.88 0.24
N VAL A 71 10.35 23.69 -0.71
CA VAL A 71 10.72 23.18 -2.05
C VAL A 71 11.77 22.08 -1.93
N THR A 72 12.81 22.32 -1.14
CA THR A 72 13.90 21.36 -0.94
C THR A 72 13.41 20.12 -0.20
N GLN A 73 12.58 20.28 0.83
CA GLN A 73 12.08 19.15 1.63
C GLN A 73 11.12 18.25 0.84
N ILE A 74 10.21 18.84 0.04
CA ILE A 74 9.32 18.09 -0.85
C ILE A 74 10.15 17.30 -1.85
N ALA A 75 11.08 17.96 -2.56
CA ALA A 75 11.89 17.28 -3.57
C ALA A 75 12.72 16.14 -2.98
N GLN A 76 13.37 16.36 -1.83
CA GLN A 76 14.16 15.34 -1.15
C GLN A 76 13.31 14.15 -0.68
N SER A 77 12.11 14.40 -0.14
CA SER A 77 11.20 13.33 0.30
C SER A 77 10.78 12.44 -0.88
N ILE A 78 10.39 13.05 -2.01
CA ILE A 78 10.01 12.32 -3.23
C ILE A 78 11.21 11.51 -3.75
N GLN A 79 12.39 12.14 -3.87
CA GLN A 79 13.61 11.49 -4.36
C GLN A 79 14.03 10.33 -3.46
N SER A 80 13.91 10.45 -2.14
CA SER A 80 14.22 9.38 -1.19
C SER A 80 13.32 8.17 -1.40
N GLN A 81 12.01 8.37 -1.49
CA GLN A 81 11.03 7.30 -1.73
C GLN A 81 11.25 6.61 -3.09
N LEU A 82 11.53 7.38 -4.15
CA LEU A 82 11.87 6.82 -5.45
C LEU A 82 13.20 6.07 -5.45
N THR A 83 14.19 6.54 -4.70
CA THR A 83 15.49 5.86 -4.55
C THR A 83 15.31 4.52 -3.84
N GLU A 84 14.51 4.49 -2.78
CA GLU A 84 14.14 3.25 -2.10
C GLU A 84 13.42 2.29 -3.05
N PHE A 85 12.40 2.77 -3.77
CA PHE A 85 11.68 1.98 -4.76
C PHE A 85 12.62 1.37 -5.81
N ARG A 86 13.50 2.19 -6.39
CA ARG A 86 14.49 1.77 -7.40
C ARG A 86 15.53 0.79 -6.85
N SER A 87 15.76 0.76 -5.53
CA SER A 87 16.66 -0.23 -4.93
C SER A 87 16.17 -1.68 -5.09
N TYR A 88 14.87 -1.87 -5.35
CA TYR A 88 14.26 -3.16 -5.63
C TYR A 88 14.32 -3.57 -7.11
N ASP A 89 14.79 -2.72 -8.00
CA ASP A 89 14.85 -3.01 -9.43
C ASP A 89 15.71 -4.24 -9.75
N GLY A 90 15.28 -5.02 -10.74
CA GLY A 90 15.91 -6.27 -11.16
C GLY A 90 15.79 -7.43 -10.16
N GLN A 91 15.25 -7.20 -8.97
CA GLN A 91 15.08 -8.23 -7.96
C GLN A 91 13.90 -9.15 -8.29
N ASP A 92 14.00 -10.39 -7.84
CA ASP A 92 12.95 -11.38 -8.01
C ASP A 92 11.94 -11.27 -6.87
N MET A 93 10.67 -11.20 -7.23
CA MET A 93 9.54 -11.40 -6.33
C MET A 93 8.74 -12.63 -6.77
N TYR A 94 8.03 -13.24 -5.82
CA TYR A 94 7.11 -14.35 -6.11
C TYR A 94 5.69 -13.89 -5.80
N THR A 95 4.89 -13.71 -6.84
CA THR A 95 3.46 -13.46 -6.67
C THR A 95 2.74 -14.78 -6.39
N GLY A 96 3.00 -15.85 -7.16
CA GLY A 96 2.27 -17.13 -7.03
C GLY A 96 0.76 -16.93 -7.17
N GLU A 97 -0.11 -17.92 -6.90
CA GLU A 97 -1.57 -17.71 -6.89
C GLU A 97 -2.04 -16.95 -5.64
N ARG A 98 -1.62 -15.69 -5.50
CA ARG A 98 -1.83 -14.90 -4.29
C ARG A 98 -2.86 -13.80 -4.53
N VAL A 99 -4.06 -14.06 -4.04
CA VAL A 99 -5.06 -13.02 -3.77
C VAL A 99 -4.82 -12.48 -2.37
N VAL A 100 -4.84 -11.16 -2.18
CA VAL A 100 -4.59 -10.53 -0.88
C VAL A 100 -5.78 -9.66 -0.45
N PRO A 101 -6.06 -9.56 0.85
CA PRO A 101 -7.01 -8.56 1.32
C PRO A 101 -6.41 -7.16 1.23
N ILE A 102 -7.19 -6.23 0.68
CA ILE A 102 -6.94 -4.79 0.73
C ILE A 102 -7.97 -4.19 1.68
N LYS A 103 -7.53 -3.32 2.58
CA LYS A 103 -8.38 -2.68 3.57
C LYS A 103 -8.29 -1.18 3.42
N LEU A 104 -9.44 -0.52 3.22
CA LEU A 104 -9.56 0.92 3.23
C LEU A 104 -10.06 1.35 4.61
N ASP A 105 -9.37 2.29 5.22
CA ASP A 105 -9.80 3.03 6.41
C ASP A 105 -9.23 4.44 6.26
N LEU A 106 -9.96 5.28 5.53
CA LEU A 106 -9.49 6.60 5.11
C LEU A 106 -10.57 7.67 5.32
N ARG A 107 -10.11 8.85 5.75
CA ARG A 107 -10.90 10.08 5.82
C ARG A 107 -10.36 11.04 4.77
N VAL A 108 -11.24 11.51 3.89
CA VAL A 108 -10.92 12.54 2.90
C VAL A 108 -11.98 13.61 3.02
N ASN A 109 -11.57 14.80 3.45
CA ASN A 109 -12.48 15.90 3.76
C ASN A 109 -13.62 15.43 4.69
N HIS A 110 -14.84 15.35 4.16
CA HIS A 110 -16.06 14.98 4.88
C HIS A 110 -16.45 13.51 4.66
N THR A 111 -15.70 12.75 3.86
CA THR A 111 -16.05 11.37 3.52
C THR A 111 -15.18 10.41 4.33
N LEU A 112 -15.82 9.53 5.10
CA LEU A 112 -15.18 8.38 5.74
C LEU A 112 -15.45 7.14 4.90
N ILE A 113 -14.40 6.41 4.56
CA ILE A 113 -14.50 5.14 3.82
C ILE A 113 -13.87 4.03 4.63
N LYS A 114 -14.65 2.97 4.86
CA LYS A 114 -14.18 1.70 5.37
C LYS A 114 -14.61 0.59 4.44
N ASP A 115 -13.65 -0.11 3.87
CA ASP A 115 -13.93 -1.21 2.96
C ASP A 115 -12.86 -2.29 3.11
N HIS A 116 -13.22 -3.51 2.72
CA HIS A 116 -12.32 -4.64 2.67
C HIS A 116 -12.69 -5.46 1.45
N PHE A 117 -11.73 -5.64 0.55
CA PHE A 117 -11.91 -6.44 -0.65
C PHE A 117 -10.67 -7.28 -0.92
N LEU A 118 -10.73 -8.08 -1.97
CA LEU A 118 -9.66 -8.99 -2.36
C LEU A 118 -9.04 -8.52 -3.68
N TRP A 119 -7.71 -8.57 -3.76
CA TRP A 119 -6.94 -8.16 -4.93
C TRP A 119 -6.06 -9.30 -5.44
N ASP A 120 -6.13 -9.62 -6.73
CA ASP A 120 -5.28 -10.64 -7.35
C ASP A 120 -3.94 -10.04 -7.78
N LEU A 121 -2.85 -10.49 -7.16
CA LEU A 121 -1.49 -10.01 -7.46
C LEU A 121 -0.93 -10.55 -8.80
N ASN A 122 -1.61 -11.50 -9.44
CA ASN A 122 -1.21 -11.98 -10.77
C ASN A 122 -1.89 -11.23 -11.91
N ASN A 123 -2.93 -10.46 -11.61
CA ASN A 123 -3.58 -9.65 -12.61
C ASN A 123 -2.83 -8.32 -12.76
N PHE A 124 -1.75 -8.34 -13.54
CA PHE A 124 -0.96 -7.15 -13.87
C PHE A 124 -1.68 -6.16 -14.78
N GLU A 125 -2.91 -6.42 -15.21
CA GLU A 125 -3.77 -5.47 -15.92
C GLU A 125 -4.72 -4.72 -14.97
N SER A 126 -4.66 -4.99 -13.66
CA SER A 126 -5.50 -4.30 -12.68
C SER A 126 -5.10 -2.84 -12.54
N ASP A 127 -6.10 -1.96 -12.49
CA ASP A 127 -5.96 -0.51 -12.41
C ASP A 127 -6.65 -0.01 -11.10
N PRO A 128 -5.86 0.36 -10.06
CA PRO A 128 -6.39 0.94 -8.83
C PRO A 128 -7.19 2.23 -9.03
N GLU A 129 -6.81 3.06 -9.99
CA GLU A 129 -7.48 4.32 -10.30
C GLU A 129 -8.86 4.07 -10.93
N GLU A 130 -8.98 3.09 -11.83
CA GLU A 130 -10.27 2.69 -12.40
C GLU A 130 -11.18 2.04 -11.36
N PHE A 131 -10.62 1.21 -10.49
CA PHE A 131 -11.35 0.67 -9.34
C PHE A 131 -11.87 1.81 -8.45
N ALA A 132 -11.02 2.79 -8.11
CA ALA A 132 -11.40 3.91 -7.23
C ALA A 132 -12.49 4.80 -7.85
N ARG A 133 -12.41 5.08 -9.17
CA ARG A 133 -13.46 5.81 -9.90
C ARG A 133 -14.79 5.07 -9.88
N SER A 134 -14.77 3.75 -10.13
CA SER A 134 -15.97 2.91 -10.11
C SER A 134 -16.57 2.86 -8.71
N PHE A 135 -15.73 2.66 -7.68
CA PHE A 135 -16.14 2.68 -6.28
C PHE A 135 -16.84 4.00 -5.90
N CYS A 136 -16.25 5.15 -6.24
CA CYS A 136 -16.86 6.45 -5.92
C CYS A 136 -18.18 6.64 -6.66
N LYS A 137 -18.27 6.22 -7.93
CA LYS A 137 -19.50 6.28 -8.72
C LYS A 137 -20.61 5.41 -8.12
N ASP A 138 -20.29 4.18 -7.70
CA ASP A 138 -21.25 3.23 -7.15
C ASP A 138 -21.74 3.66 -5.76
N MET A 139 -20.87 4.28 -4.96
CA MET A 139 -21.20 4.81 -3.63
C MET A 139 -21.78 6.24 -3.65
N GLY A 140 -21.92 6.87 -4.82
CA GLY A 140 -22.45 8.23 -4.95
C GLY A 140 -21.56 9.30 -4.33
N ILE A 141 -20.24 9.10 -4.33
CA ILE A 141 -19.25 10.04 -3.81
C ILE A 141 -18.91 11.06 -4.90
N GLU A 142 -19.21 12.34 -4.64
CA GLU A 142 -18.98 13.43 -5.60
C GLU A 142 -17.65 14.16 -5.40
N ASP A 143 -17.02 14.04 -4.23
CA ASP A 143 -15.76 14.71 -3.92
C ASP A 143 -14.61 14.15 -4.80
N PRO A 144 -14.00 14.99 -5.66
CA PRO A 144 -12.99 14.53 -6.61
C PRO A 144 -11.67 14.09 -5.95
N GLU A 145 -11.41 14.46 -4.69
CA GLU A 145 -10.20 14.08 -3.96
C GLU A 145 -10.28 12.64 -3.43
N VAL A 146 -11.47 12.05 -3.36
CA VAL A 146 -11.68 10.73 -2.76
C VAL A 146 -11.15 9.62 -3.65
N ALA A 147 -11.43 9.64 -4.95
CA ALA A 147 -10.95 8.59 -5.86
C ALA A 147 -9.40 8.51 -5.92
N PRO A 148 -8.65 9.63 -6.06
CA PRO A 148 -7.20 9.62 -5.92
C PRO A 148 -6.71 9.05 -4.59
N ALA A 149 -7.32 9.45 -3.46
CA ALA A 149 -6.92 8.96 -2.14
C ALA A 149 -7.13 7.44 -1.99
N VAL A 150 -8.24 6.90 -2.50
CA VAL A 150 -8.51 5.46 -2.54
C VAL A 150 -7.46 4.74 -3.39
N ALA A 151 -7.16 5.25 -4.59
CA ALA A 151 -6.17 4.64 -5.48
C ALA A 151 -4.77 4.61 -4.85
N VAL A 152 -4.35 5.71 -4.20
CA VAL A 152 -3.08 5.78 -3.46
C VAL A 152 -3.06 4.76 -2.32
N ALA A 153 -4.12 4.65 -1.52
CA ALA A 153 -4.20 3.70 -0.41
C ALA A 153 -4.10 2.22 -0.86
N ILE A 154 -4.66 1.90 -2.03
CA ILE A 154 -4.52 0.58 -2.65
C ILE A 154 -3.07 0.36 -3.08
N ARG A 155 -2.47 1.32 -3.79
CA ARG A 155 -1.08 1.22 -4.26
C ARG A 155 -0.07 1.12 -3.11
N GLU A 156 -0.28 1.84 -2.00
CA GLU A 156 0.53 1.73 -0.78
C GLU A 156 0.58 0.28 -0.28
N GLN A 157 -0.60 -0.35 -0.10
CA GLN A 157 -0.67 -1.76 0.35
C GLN A 157 -0.05 -2.73 -0.66
N LEU A 158 -0.26 -2.53 -1.96
CA LEU A 158 0.33 -3.38 -3.00
C LEU A 158 1.85 -3.26 -3.05
N TYR A 159 2.38 -2.05 -2.88
CA TYR A 159 3.83 -1.80 -2.81
C TYR A 159 4.46 -2.51 -1.61
N GLU A 160 3.88 -2.39 -0.41
CA GLU A 160 4.36 -3.08 0.79
C GLU A 160 4.38 -4.60 0.61
N ILE A 161 3.32 -5.16 0.03
CA ILE A 161 3.20 -6.60 -0.23
C ILE A 161 4.27 -7.06 -1.24
N ALA A 162 4.54 -6.26 -2.28
CA ALA A 162 5.59 -6.56 -3.26
C ALA A 162 6.99 -6.54 -2.62
N VAL A 163 7.29 -5.52 -1.79
CA VAL A 163 8.55 -5.43 -1.04
C VAL A 163 8.74 -6.63 -0.10
N GLN A 164 7.69 -7.02 0.64
CA GLN A 164 7.72 -8.22 1.50
C GLN A 164 7.95 -9.51 0.70
N SER A 165 7.41 -9.60 -0.52
CA SER A 165 7.67 -10.73 -1.42
C SER A 165 9.14 -10.81 -1.82
N VAL A 166 9.78 -9.67 -2.13
CA VAL A 166 11.23 -9.60 -2.40
C VAL A 166 12.05 -10.03 -1.18
N ALA A 167 11.70 -9.56 0.02
CA ALA A 167 12.38 -9.97 1.25
C ALA A 167 12.31 -11.49 1.46
N SER A 168 11.11 -12.08 1.32
CA SER A 168 10.89 -13.52 1.42
C SER A 168 11.66 -14.32 0.35
N ALA A 169 11.78 -13.77 -0.87
CA ALA A 169 12.56 -14.35 -1.97
C ALA A 169 14.07 -14.35 -1.68
N ARG A 170 14.58 -13.33 -0.97
CA ARG A 170 15.99 -13.27 -0.54
C ARG A 170 16.28 -14.29 0.56
N GLU A 171 15.44 -14.35 1.58
CA GLU A 171 15.59 -15.27 2.71
C GLU A 171 15.57 -16.74 2.28
N SER A 172 14.61 -17.13 1.43
CA SER A 172 14.52 -18.51 0.91
C SER A 172 15.77 -18.94 0.12
N ARG A 173 16.40 -18.02 -0.62
CA ARG A 173 17.68 -18.27 -1.29
C ARG A 173 18.85 -18.43 -0.32
N MET A 174 18.85 -17.68 0.78
CA MET A 174 19.86 -17.79 1.84
C MET A 174 19.73 -19.11 2.62
N ASN A 175 18.52 -19.51 2.98
CA ASN A 175 18.27 -20.78 3.67
C ASN A 175 18.70 -21.98 2.82
N LYS A 176 18.53 -21.93 1.50
CA LYS A 176 18.99 -23.00 0.60
C LYS A 176 20.52 -23.09 0.49
N LYS A 177 21.24 -21.97 0.65
CA LYS A 177 22.71 -21.95 0.76
C LYS A 177 23.18 -22.50 2.11
N TYR A 178 22.45 -22.25 3.19
CA TYR A 178 22.73 -22.79 4.52
C TYR A 178 22.46 -24.31 4.60
N HIS A 179 21.36 -24.78 3.99
CA HIS A 179 20.99 -26.20 3.97
C HIS A 179 21.95 -27.07 3.14
N ARG A 180 22.73 -26.49 2.22
CA ARG A 180 23.84 -27.19 1.54
C ARG A 180 25.10 -27.31 2.40
N LYS A 181 25.26 -26.49 3.45
CA LYS A 181 26.39 -26.57 4.40
C LYS A 181 26.07 -27.37 5.67
N VAL A 182 24.79 -27.48 6.03
CA VAL A 182 24.34 -28.20 7.23
C VAL A 182 23.44 -29.36 6.79
N SER A 183 24.05 -30.35 6.15
CA SER A 183 23.47 -31.69 6.04
C SER A 183 24.02 -32.54 7.17
N GLU A 184 23.76 -32.14 8.41
CA GLU A 184 23.71 -33.01 9.58
C GLU A 184 23.01 -32.22 10.71
N HIS A 185 21.92 -32.81 11.21
CA HIS A 185 21.19 -32.46 12.42
C HIS A 185 20.15 -31.31 12.43
N VAL A 186 18.90 -31.72 12.15
CA VAL A 186 17.68 -31.58 13.00
C VAL A 186 16.91 -30.24 13.11
N THR A 187 15.58 -30.45 13.02
CA THR A 187 14.38 -29.71 13.49
C THR A 187 13.87 -28.46 12.77
N SER A 188 12.69 -28.67 12.20
CA SER A 188 11.71 -27.67 11.75
C SER A 188 11.23 -26.81 12.92
N SER A 189 11.41 -25.50 12.80
CA SER A 189 10.70 -24.50 13.59
C SER A 189 9.75 -23.71 12.69
N LYS A 190 8.48 -23.66 13.11
CA LYS A 190 7.40 -22.90 12.46
C LYS A 190 7.65 -21.41 12.65
N SER A 191 7.84 -20.67 11.56
CA SER A 191 7.80 -19.20 11.57
C SER A 191 6.34 -18.73 11.47
N GLY A 192 5.88 -18.01 12.49
CA GLY A 192 4.62 -17.29 12.47
C GLY A 192 4.78 -16.02 11.65
N GLY A 193 4.29 -16.05 10.40
CA GLY A 193 4.05 -14.86 9.61
C GLY A 193 2.57 -14.49 9.66
N LEU A 194 2.27 -13.19 9.69
CA LEU A 194 0.92 -12.61 9.53
C LEU A 194 0.35 -12.79 8.10
N ALA A 195 0.75 -13.85 7.40
CA ALA A 195 0.11 -14.24 6.16
C ALA A 195 -1.27 -14.79 6.52
N VAL A 196 -2.31 -14.07 6.11
CA VAL A 196 -3.66 -14.61 6.06
C VAL A 196 -3.57 -15.87 5.21
N ASP A 197 -3.69 -17.04 5.85
CA ASP A 197 -3.47 -18.34 5.22
C ASP A 197 -4.53 -18.55 4.13
N LEU A 198 -4.17 -18.22 2.89
CA LEU A 198 -5.09 -18.20 1.77
C LEU A 198 -5.62 -19.60 1.44
N ASN A 199 -4.90 -20.65 1.82
CA ASN A 199 -5.40 -22.02 1.73
C ASN A 199 -6.66 -22.23 2.60
N LYS A 200 -6.91 -21.39 3.61
CA LYS A 200 -8.17 -21.36 4.37
C LYS A 200 -9.28 -20.55 3.68
N LEU A 201 -8.94 -19.56 2.85
CA LEU A 201 -9.92 -18.75 2.12
C LEU A 201 -10.35 -19.40 0.79
N PHE A 202 -9.40 -20.01 0.08
CA PHE A 202 -9.60 -20.61 -1.25
C PHE A 202 -9.08 -22.06 -1.37
N GLY A 203 -9.19 -22.88 -0.31
CA GLY A 203 -8.96 -24.34 -0.45
C GLY A 203 -9.91 -24.97 -1.49
N ASN A 204 -9.75 -26.26 -1.82
CA ASN A 204 -10.57 -27.02 -2.80
C ASN A 204 -12.11 -27.04 -2.54
N LYS A 205 -12.61 -26.23 -1.61
CA LYS A 205 -14.02 -25.91 -1.31
C LYS A 205 -14.30 -24.40 -1.45
N ALA A 206 -13.52 -23.68 -2.25
CA ALA A 206 -13.69 -22.26 -2.50
C ALA A 206 -15.04 -22.02 -3.20
N SER A 207 -15.89 -21.22 -2.58
CA SER A 207 -17.17 -20.80 -3.16
C SER A 207 -16.98 -19.42 -3.77
N VAL A 208 -17.50 -19.22 -4.98
CA VAL A 208 -17.58 -17.88 -5.61
C VAL A 208 -18.48 -16.95 -4.78
N VAL A 209 -19.41 -17.52 -4.00
CA VAL A 209 -20.27 -16.79 -3.07
C VAL A 209 -19.65 -16.76 -1.68
N ARG A 210 -19.45 -15.56 -1.13
CA ARG A 210 -19.01 -15.35 0.26
C ARG A 210 -20.06 -15.90 1.24
N LYS A 211 -19.60 -16.47 2.36
CA LYS A 211 -20.51 -16.94 3.42
C LYS A 211 -21.22 -15.75 4.03
N ARG A 212 -22.52 -15.89 4.31
CA ARG A 212 -23.37 -14.82 4.87
C ARG A 212 -22.79 -14.17 6.13
N LYS A 213 -22.18 -14.96 7.01
CA LYS A 213 -21.54 -14.46 8.25
C LYS A 213 -20.35 -13.53 8.02
N ASP A 214 -19.80 -13.50 6.81
CA ASP A 214 -18.64 -12.68 6.45
C ASP A 214 -19.08 -11.47 5.61
N TRP A 215 -20.38 -11.27 5.33
CA TRP A 215 -20.87 -10.19 4.45
C TRP A 215 -20.57 -8.81 5.04
N ASP A 216 -20.90 -8.60 6.32
CA ASP A 216 -20.65 -7.33 7.04
C ASP A 216 -19.17 -6.92 7.04
N VAL A 217 -18.26 -7.85 6.78
CA VAL A 217 -16.82 -7.59 6.72
C VAL A 217 -16.39 -7.03 5.36
N TYR A 218 -17.11 -7.36 4.29
CA TYR A 218 -16.80 -7.00 2.90
C TYR A 218 -17.81 -6.01 2.31
N GLU A 219 -18.68 -5.44 3.16
CA GLU A 219 -19.59 -4.36 2.77
C GLU A 219 -18.86 -3.02 2.92
N PRO A 220 -18.82 -2.18 1.87
CA PRO A 220 -18.23 -0.86 1.98
C PRO A 220 -19.13 0.04 2.84
N ILE A 221 -18.54 0.67 3.83
CA ILE A 221 -19.18 1.65 4.70
C ILE A 221 -18.66 3.03 4.28
N VAL A 222 -19.58 3.90 3.86
CA VAL A 222 -19.29 5.29 3.49
C VAL A 222 -20.17 6.20 4.33
N ASP A 223 -19.53 7.02 5.17
CA ASP A 223 -20.21 8.02 6.00
C ASP A 223 -19.83 9.43 5.55
N PHE A 224 -20.81 10.32 5.48
CA PHE A 224 -20.60 11.74 5.18
C PHE A 224 -20.75 12.56 6.45
N LEU A 225 -19.67 13.22 6.84
CA LEU A 225 -19.56 14.03 8.03
C LEU A 225 -20.02 15.46 7.79
N SER A 226 -20.62 16.05 8.83
CA SER A 226 -20.82 17.49 8.92
C SER A 226 -19.50 18.22 9.23
N ASN A 227 -19.46 19.53 8.98
CA ASN A 227 -18.32 20.39 9.35
C ASN A 227 -17.96 20.26 10.84
N GLU A 228 -18.97 20.20 11.71
CA GLU A 228 -18.77 20.09 13.16
C GLU A 228 -18.09 18.77 13.54
N GLU A 229 -18.47 17.67 12.87
CA GLU A 229 -17.85 16.36 13.09
C GLU A 229 -16.42 16.31 12.56
N VAL A 230 -16.15 16.93 11.41
CA VAL A 230 -14.80 17.07 10.85
C VAL A 230 -13.90 17.85 11.81
N ASP A 231 -14.33 19.02 12.26
CA ASP A 231 -13.59 19.86 13.21
C ASP A 231 -13.32 19.12 14.53
N ALA A 232 -14.33 18.39 15.04
CA ALA A 232 -14.20 17.61 16.27
C ALA A 232 -13.20 16.45 16.12
N LEU A 233 -13.19 15.77 14.97
CA LEU A 233 -12.24 14.71 14.68
C LEU A 233 -10.82 15.25 14.55
N GLU A 234 -10.62 16.35 13.83
CA GLU A 234 -9.31 17.00 13.67
C GLU A 234 -8.73 17.44 15.01
N ALA A 235 -9.55 18.10 15.85
CA ALA A 235 -9.13 18.48 17.19
C ALA A 235 -8.74 17.27 18.06
N LYS A 236 -9.40 16.12 17.86
CA LYS A 236 -9.09 14.87 18.58
C LYS A 236 -7.81 14.23 18.04
N GLU A 237 -7.60 14.22 16.72
CA GLU A 237 -6.39 13.74 16.05
C GLU A 237 -5.16 14.54 16.47
N GLU A 238 -5.27 15.87 16.50
CA GLU A 238 -4.19 16.75 16.98
C GLU A 238 -3.84 16.50 18.45
N LYS A 239 -4.84 16.37 19.33
CA LYS A 239 -4.61 16.05 20.75
C LYS A 239 -3.90 14.71 20.91
N LYS A 240 -4.29 13.70 20.13
CA LYS A 240 -3.65 12.37 20.14
C LYS A 240 -2.22 12.44 19.62
N ALA A 241 -1.97 13.19 18.53
CA ALA A 241 -0.63 13.40 18.00
C ALA A 241 0.29 14.09 19.01
N ARG A 242 -0.18 15.15 19.68
CA ARG A 242 0.57 15.82 20.76
C ARG A 242 0.88 14.88 21.93
N SER A 243 -0.10 14.10 22.39
CA SER A 243 0.10 13.15 23.48
C SER A 243 1.12 12.06 23.13
N ASN A 244 1.09 11.55 21.90
CA ASN A 244 2.07 10.57 21.41
C ASN A 244 3.48 11.17 21.31
N SER A 245 3.60 12.41 20.80
CA SER A 245 4.89 13.12 20.73
C SER A 245 5.50 13.35 22.11
N SER A 246 4.69 13.76 23.09
CA SER A 246 5.15 13.96 24.47
C SER A 246 5.57 12.66 25.16
N LYS A 247 4.92 11.53 24.84
CA LYS A 247 5.34 10.21 25.34
C LYS A 247 6.68 9.77 24.73
N LEU A 248 6.88 9.98 23.44
CA LEU A 248 8.14 9.63 22.77
C LEU A 248 9.32 10.46 23.32
N SER A 249 9.12 11.76 23.57
CA SER A 249 10.17 12.61 24.17
C SER A 249 10.54 12.23 25.61
N LEU A 250 9.61 11.66 26.39
CA LEU A 250 9.87 11.18 27.75
C LEU A 250 10.56 9.80 27.78
N LEU A 251 10.48 9.02 26.69
CA LEU A 251 11.14 7.71 26.57
C LEU A 251 12.56 7.84 26.00
N SER A 252 12.90 8.97 25.39
CA SER A 252 14.22 9.27 24.84
C SER A 252 15.13 10.08 25.78
N ALA A 253 14.65 10.42 26.98
CA ALA A 253 15.37 11.16 28.02
C ALA A 253 15.70 10.24 29.21
#